data_AF-A0A364V997-F1
#
_entry.id   AF-A0A364V997-F1
#
_cell.length_a   1.000
_cell.length_b   1.000
_cell.length_c   1.000
_cell.angle_alpha   90.00
_cell.angle_beta   90.00
_cell.angle_gamma   90.00
#
_symmetry.space_group_name_H-M   'P 1'
#
loop_
_entity.id
_entity.type
_entity.pdbx_description
1 polymer ?
#
loop_
_entity_poly.entity_id
_entity_poly.type
_entity_poly.pdbx_seq_one_letter_code
_entity_poly.pdbx_strand_id
1 'polypeptide(L)' 'SQWDASPRPVQDEFVRRVNEQGVPCTVRDTKGQEIAAACGQLAAEV' A
#
# COMPACT_ATOMS: atom_id res chain seq x y z
N SER A 1 0.28 10.79 -9.57
CA SER A 1 -0.79 11.06 -8.59
C SER A 1 -0.33 12.18 -7.67
N GLN A 2 -1.22 12.82 -6.91
CA GLN A 2 -0.81 13.78 -5.87
C GLN A 2 -0.21 13.11 -4.62
N TRP A 3 -0.12 11.78 -4.62
CA TRP A 3 0.27 10.96 -3.47
C TRP A 3 1.28 9.90 -3.92
N ASP A 4 2.37 9.79 -3.16
CA ASP A 4 3.43 8.79 -3.33
C ASP A 4 3.31 7.68 -2.27
N ALA A 5 3.92 6.53 -2.57
CA ALA A 5 4.01 5.44 -1.61
C ALA A 5 4.79 5.87 -0.36
N SER A 6 4.28 5.54 0.83
CA SER A 6 5.00 5.82 2.07
C SER A 6 6.35 5.08 2.10
N PRO A 7 7.43 5.68 2.65
CA PRO A 7 8.68 4.97 2.88
C PRO A 7 8.46 3.72 3.74
N ARG A 8 9.23 2.66 3.47
CA ARG A 8 9.07 1.37 4.18
C ARG A 8 9.13 1.46 5.71
N PRO A 9 10.04 2.24 6.34
CA PRO A 9 10.05 2.39 7.79
C PRO A 9 8.77 2.99 8.37
N VAL A 10 8.07 3.86 7.61
CA VAL A 10 6.81 4.47 8.04
C VAL A 10 5.68 3.45 8.00
N GLN A 11 5.65 2.60 6.96
CA GLN A 11 4.68 1.50 6.85
C GLN A 11 4.88 0.49 8.00
N ASP A 12 6.12 0.12 8.29
CA ASP A 12 6.45 -0.84 9.34
C ASP A 12 6.03 -0.32 10.73
N GLU A 13 6.28 0.95 11.03
CA GLU A 13 5.87 1.59 12.29
C GLU A 13 4.34 1.67 12.43
N PHE A 14 3.63 1.93 11.34
CA PHE A 14 2.18 1.92 11.32
C PHE A 14 1.63 0.54 11.69
N VAL A 15 2.12 -0.51 11.02
CA VAL A 15 1.73 -1.91 11.29
C VAL A 15 2.03 -2.29 12.74
N ARG A 16 3.22 -1.93 13.26
CA ARG A 16 3.60 -2.21 14.65
C ARG A 16 2.59 -1.62 15.63
N ARG A 17 2.25 -0.33 15.50
CA ARG A 17 1.31 0.34 16.39
C ARG A 17 -0.10 -0.25 16.33
N VAL A 18 -0.58 -0.59 15.14
CA VAL A 18 -1.93 -1.18 14.98
C VAL A 18 -1.99 -2.57 15.64
N ASN A 19 -0.96 -3.39 15.44
CA ASN A 19 -0.86 -4.70 16.10
C ASN A 19 -0.76 -4.57 17.63
N GLU A 20 -0.03 -3.58 18.16
CA GLU A 20 0.07 -3.30 19.60
C GLU A 20 -1.27 -2.92 20.25
N GLN A 21 -2.21 -2.37 19.47
CA GLN A 21 -3.58 -2.11 19.90
C GLN A 21 -4.49 -3.35 19.81
N GLY A 22 -3.94 -4.52 19.46
CA GLY A 22 -4.68 -5.77 19.35
C GLY A 22 -5.46 -5.93 18.04
N VAL A 23 -5.20 -5.09 17.03
CA VAL A 23 -5.83 -5.17 15.72
C VAL A 23 -4.88 -5.86 14.74
N PRO A 24 -5.20 -7.05 14.19
CA PRO A 24 -4.37 -7.71 13.20
C PRO A 24 -4.17 -6.84 11.96
N CYS A 25 -2.92 -6.54 11.61
CA CYS A 25 -2.57 -5.67 10.51
C CYS A 25 -1.47 -6.27 9.65
N THR A 26 -1.67 -6.27 8.32
CA THR A 26 -0.68 -6.67 7.32
C THR A 26 -0.60 -5.63 6.19
N VAL A 27 0.58 -5.51 5.59
CA VAL A 27 0.78 -4.73 4.36
C VAL A 27 0.61 -5.67 3.17
N ARG A 28 -0.17 -5.24 2.18
CA ARG A 28 -0.29 -5.94 0.91
C ARG A 28 0.73 -5.38 -0.07
N ASP A 29 1.65 -6.21 -0.53
CA ASP A 29 2.60 -5.82 -1.57
C ASP A 29 1.88 -5.37 -2.85
N THR A 30 2.39 -4.30 -3.47
CA THR A 30 1.95 -3.86 -4.78
C THR A 30 2.32 -4.93 -5.81
N LYS A 31 1.33 -5.50 -6.50
CA LYS A 31 1.53 -6.44 -7.61
C LYS A 31 1.00 -5.82 -8.90
N GLY A 32 1.68 -6.07 -10.03
CA GLY A 32 1.26 -5.59 -11.35
C GLY A 32 1.54 -4.11 -11.60
N GLN A 33 2.44 -3.48 -10.84
CA GLN A 33 2.81 -2.08 -11.03
C GLN A 33 3.51 -1.86 -12.39
N GLU A 34 4.33 -2.83 -12.76
CA GLU A 34 5.10 -2.90 -14.00
C GLU A 34 4.23 -3.04 -15.26
N ILE A 35 2.97 -3.46 -15.10
CA ILE A 35 1.98 -3.61 -16.19
C ILE A 35 0.78 -2.68 -16.03
N ALA A 36 0.91 -1.63 -15.20
CA ALA A 36 -0.17 -0.68 -14.90
C ALA A 36 -1.48 -1.34 -14.43
N ALA A 37 -1.38 -2.48 -13.76
CA ALA A 37 -2.52 -3.26 -13.25
C ALA A 37 -2.59 -3.27 -11.71
N ALA A 38 -1.74 -2.50 -11.01
CA ALA A 38 -1.89 -2.36 -9.56
C ALA A 38 -3.19 -1.63 -9.21
N CYS A 39 -3.65 -1.80 -7.97
CA CYS A 39 -4.84 -1.11 -7.47
C CYS A 39 -4.73 0.41 -7.69
N GLY A 40 -5.71 1.00 -8.40
CA GLY A 40 -5.73 2.43 -8.74
C GLY A 40 -5.00 2.82 -10.05
N GLN A 41 -4.32 1.89 -10.72
CA GLN A 41 -3.70 2.13 -12.03
C GLN A 41 -4.56 1.69 -13.22
N LEU A 42 -5.68 1.01 -12.96
CA LEU A 42 -6.65 0.64 -13.99
C LEU A 42 -7.33 1.90 -14.53
N ALA A 43 -6.71 2.53 -15.52
CA ALA A 43 -7.36 3.49 -16.39
C ALA A 43 -8.13 2.71 -17.44
N ALA A 44 -9.46 2.74 -17.40
CA ALA A 44 -10.23 2.38 -18.58
C ALA A 44 -9.92 3.44 -19.64
N GLU A 45 -9.41 3.03 -20.81
CA GLU A 45 -9.40 3.91 -21.98
C GLU A 45 -10.86 4.32 -22.26
N VAL A 46 -11.09 5.62 -22.38
CA VAL A 46 -12.38 6.22 -22.75
C VAL A 46 -12.35 6.55 -24.24
#